data_AF-M3ZFU3-F1
#
_entry.id   AF-M3ZFU3-F1
#
_cell.length_a   1.000
_cell.length_b   1.000
_cell.length_c   1.000
_cell.angle_alpha   90.00
_cell.angle_beta   90.00
_cell.angle_gamma   90.00
#
_symmetry.space_group_name_H-M   'P 1'
#
loop_
_entity.id
_entity.type
_entity.pdbx_description
1 polymer ?
#
loop_
_entity_poly.entity_id
_entity_poly.type
_entity_poly.pdbx_seq_one_letter_code
_entity_poly.pdbx_strand_id
1 'polypeptide(L)'
;MPYGPWKKKNKATKEHLVENEELSGGHAGAGSPGKSAVNGAGLPPPPASLRPKLVFHTQLAHGSPTGRIEGFTNVKELYGKIAEAFNISPPDILFCTLNTHKIDMEKLLGGQIGLEDFIFAHIKGIKKEVEVYKSEDALGLTITDNGAGYAFIKRIREGSVADEVKVICVGDHIECINGRNIVGTRHYEVARMLKDLPRNTTFTLKLIEPMKAFEMLEPRSKGGKPGNDNKIGTGRSTLRLRSKGPATVEDEPTEFDEKAIKKVDDLLESYMGIRDTELAATMVEVGRDKKNPDEFAMALDESLGDFAFPDEFVFDVWGAIGDAKQGRI
;
A
#
# COMPACT_ATOMS: atom_id res chain seq x y z
N MET A 1 -27.60 -60.44 26.63
CA MET A 1 -28.02 -60.69 25.24
C MET A 1 -29.55 -60.66 25.19
N PRO A 2 -30.22 -60.22 24.11
CA PRO A 2 -29.71 -59.48 22.95
C PRO A 2 -30.55 -58.23 22.59
N TYR A 3 -29.92 -57.42 21.73
CA TYR A 3 -30.44 -56.26 21.04
C TYR A 3 -31.49 -56.63 19.98
N GLY A 4 -32.53 -55.80 19.83
CA GLY A 4 -33.52 -55.88 18.76
C GLY A 4 -33.05 -55.19 17.46
N PRO A 5 -33.40 -55.70 16.27
CA PRO A 5 -32.70 -55.39 15.03
C PRO A 5 -33.35 -54.28 14.17
N TRP A 6 -32.50 -53.38 13.67
CA TRP A 6 -32.79 -52.52 12.51
C TRP A 6 -32.77 -53.34 11.22
N LYS A 7 -33.91 -53.37 10.52
CA LYS A 7 -34.04 -54.00 9.20
C LYS A 7 -33.49 -53.08 8.10
N LYS A 8 -32.45 -53.58 7.41
CA LYS A 8 -32.00 -53.15 6.08
C LYS A 8 -33.09 -53.42 5.03
N LYS A 9 -33.33 -52.47 4.11
CA LYS A 9 -33.93 -52.76 2.80
C LYS A 9 -32.83 -52.77 1.74
N ASN A 10 -32.71 -53.91 1.06
CA ASN A 10 -31.82 -54.14 -0.08
C ASN A 10 -32.48 -53.68 -1.38
N LYS A 11 -31.65 -53.06 -2.23
CA LYS A 11 -31.36 -53.38 -3.64
C LYS A 11 -32.54 -53.51 -4.64
N ALA A 12 -32.46 -52.71 -5.70
CA ALA A 12 -32.74 -53.18 -7.06
C ALA A 12 -31.65 -52.65 -8.00
N THR A 13 -31.09 -53.58 -8.78
CA THR A 13 -30.04 -53.43 -9.79
C THR A 13 -30.67 -53.72 -11.15
N LYS A 14 -30.24 -53.01 -12.21
CA LYS A 14 -30.17 -53.42 -13.63
C LYS A 14 -29.41 -52.28 -14.35
N GLU A 15 -28.19 -52.46 -14.88
CA GLU A 15 -27.80 -53.11 -16.17
C GLU A 15 -28.51 -52.44 -17.37
N HIS A 16 -27.92 -52.01 -18.50
CA HIS A 16 -26.72 -52.36 -19.29
C HIS A 16 -26.58 -51.23 -20.37
N LEU A 17 -25.44 -50.56 -20.59
CA LEU A 17 -24.41 -50.73 -21.66
C LEU A 17 -24.55 -49.91 -22.98
N VAL A 18 -23.40 -49.30 -23.35
CA VAL A 18 -22.81 -48.89 -24.67
C VAL A 18 -23.60 -47.92 -25.59
N GLU A 19 -22.98 -47.01 -26.34
CA GLU A 19 -21.91 -47.28 -27.32
C GLU A 19 -21.05 -46.03 -27.66
N ASN A 20 -19.74 -46.24 -27.77
CA ASN A 20 -18.77 -45.37 -28.43
C ASN A 20 -18.84 -45.61 -29.94
N GLU A 21 -18.83 -44.57 -30.76
CA GLU A 21 -18.43 -44.67 -32.17
C GLU A 21 -17.11 -43.93 -32.39
N GLU A 22 -16.04 -44.71 -32.54
CA GLU A 22 -14.87 -44.33 -33.34
C GLU A 22 -15.15 -44.70 -34.80
N LEU A 23 -14.98 -43.75 -35.73
CA LEU A 23 -14.81 -44.05 -37.14
C LEU A 23 -13.37 -43.71 -37.53
N SER A 24 -12.62 -44.76 -37.83
CA SER A 24 -11.30 -44.72 -38.42
C SER A 24 -11.38 -44.67 -39.95
N GLY A 25 -10.40 -44.00 -40.56
CA GLY A 25 -10.15 -44.01 -42.00
C GLY A 25 -8.87 -43.25 -42.29
N GLY A 26 -7.73 -43.96 -42.32
CA GLY A 26 -6.39 -43.37 -42.43
C GLY A 26 -5.80 -43.33 -43.84
N HIS A 27 -4.69 -42.62 -44.00
CA HIS A 27 -3.42 -43.14 -44.57
C HIS A 27 -2.32 -42.06 -44.63
N ALA A 28 -1.11 -42.50 -44.26
CA ALA A 28 0.23 -42.14 -44.74
C ALA A 28 0.73 -40.68 -44.76
N GLY A 29 1.84 -40.43 -44.06
CA GLY A 29 2.74 -39.30 -44.34
C GLY A 29 3.72 -39.01 -43.21
N ALA A 30 4.98 -39.45 -43.37
CA ALA A 30 6.09 -39.16 -42.46
C ALA A 30 6.52 -37.67 -42.51
N GLY A 31 6.93 -37.11 -41.37
CA GLY A 31 7.62 -35.80 -41.31
C GLY A 31 7.71 -35.21 -39.89
N SER A 32 8.93 -34.95 -39.43
CA SER A 32 9.36 -34.47 -38.11
C SER A 32 8.62 -33.24 -37.52
N PRO A 33 8.64 -33.04 -36.18
CA PRO A 33 7.90 -31.96 -35.53
C PRO A 33 8.60 -30.60 -35.64
N GLY A 34 7.95 -29.65 -36.32
CA GLY A 34 8.26 -28.22 -36.25
C GLY A 34 7.70 -27.63 -34.96
N LYS A 35 8.58 -27.09 -34.11
CA LYS A 35 8.21 -26.32 -32.92
C LYS A 35 7.49 -25.03 -33.33
N SER A 36 6.18 -24.98 -33.10
CA SER A 36 5.42 -23.72 -33.12
C SER A 36 5.42 -23.12 -31.73
N ALA A 37 6.05 -21.95 -31.62
CA ALA A 37 6.04 -21.12 -30.43
C ALA A 37 4.62 -20.61 -30.17
N VAL A 38 4.02 -21.02 -29.05
CA VAL A 38 2.77 -20.45 -28.57
C VAL A 38 3.14 -19.36 -27.57
N ASN A 39 2.95 -18.11 -28.00
CA ASN A 39 3.01 -16.94 -27.14
C ASN A 39 2.02 -17.12 -25.97
N GLY A 40 2.53 -17.01 -24.75
CA GLY A 40 1.75 -17.00 -23.51
C GLY A 40 0.94 -15.71 -23.36
N ALA A 41 -0.06 -15.52 -24.21
CA ALA A 41 -1.11 -14.54 -23.96
C ALA A 41 -2.07 -15.15 -22.93
N GLY A 42 -1.97 -14.68 -21.68
CA GLY A 42 -2.93 -15.02 -20.63
C GLY A 42 -4.36 -14.72 -21.09
N LEU A 43 -5.31 -15.56 -20.66
CA LEU A 43 -6.73 -15.40 -20.96
C LEU A 43 -7.20 -13.98 -20.57
N PRO A 44 -8.11 -13.36 -21.35
CA PRO A 44 -8.66 -12.07 -21.00
C PRO A 44 -9.34 -12.15 -19.62
N PRO A 45 -9.20 -11.11 -18.77
CA PRO A 45 -9.76 -11.13 -17.43
C PRO A 45 -11.29 -11.26 -17.51
N PRO A 46 -11.92 -12.04 -16.61
CA PRO A 46 -13.35 -12.27 -16.65
C PRO A 46 -14.14 -10.95 -16.54
N PRO A 47 -15.38 -10.92 -17.09
CA PRO A 47 -16.29 -9.78 -16.99
C PRO A 47 -16.38 -9.26 -15.55
N ALA A 48 -16.45 -7.94 -15.37
CA ALA A 48 -16.49 -7.30 -14.05
C ALA A 48 -17.59 -7.85 -13.13
N SER A 49 -18.69 -8.37 -13.70
CA SER A 49 -19.82 -8.98 -12.99
C SER A 49 -19.53 -10.35 -12.37
N LEU A 50 -18.43 -11.02 -12.74
CA LEU A 50 -18.04 -12.34 -12.25
C LEU A 50 -16.83 -12.31 -11.30
N ARG A 51 -16.25 -11.13 -11.07
CA ARG A 51 -15.11 -10.99 -10.15
C ARG A 51 -15.62 -11.04 -8.70
N PRO A 52 -14.95 -11.78 -7.79
CA PRO A 52 -15.26 -11.74 -6.37
C PRO A 52 -15.22 -10.29 -5.88
N LYS A 53 -16.26 -9.86 -5.19
CA LYS A 53 -16.29 -8.54 -4.55
C LYS A 53 -15.27 -8.55 -3.41
N LEU A 54 -14.24 -7.72 -3.53
CA LEU A 54 -13.29 -7.50 -2.44
C LEU A 54 -13.95 -6.57 -1.43
N VAL A 55 -14.28 -7.12 -0.26
CA VAL A 55 -14.91 -6.39 0.84
C VAL A 55 -13.88 -6.21 1.94
N PHE A 56 -13.69 -4.96 2.37
CA PHE A 56 -12.80 -4.61 3.46
C PHE A 56 -13.61 -4.08 4.65
N HIS A 57 -13.05 -4.23 5.84
CA HIS A 57 -13.62 -3.68 7.06
C HIS A 57 -12.86 -2.43 7.46
N THR A 58 -13.58 -1.44 7.98
CA THR A 58 -12.98 -0.16 8.36
C THR A 58 -13.56 0.41 9.65
N GLN A 59 -12.77 1.21 10.35
CA GLN A 59 -13.19 2.05 11.49
C GLN A 59 -12.50 3.41 11.39
N LEU A 60 -13.14 4.45 11.90
CA LEU A 60 -12.45 5.67 12.28
C LEU A 60 -11.51 5.40 13.47
N ALA A 61 -10.25 5.84 13.35
CA ALA A 61 -9.18 5.54 14.30
C ALA A 61 -9.44 6.08 15.72
N HIS A 62 -10.23 7.15 15.85
CA HIS A 62 -10.62 7.71 17.14
C HIS A 62 -11.79 6.97 17.81
N GLY A 63 -12.37 5.97 17.14
CA GLY A 63 -13.48 5.16 17.63
C GLY A 63 -14.76 5.33 16.80
N SER A 64 -15.26 4.23 16.27
CA SER A 64 -16.55 4.14 15.57
C SER A 64 -17.01 2.68 15.48
N PRO A 65 -18.28 2.40 15.15
CA PRO A 65 -18.69 1.07 14.72
C PRO A 65 -17.90 0.60 13.49
N THR A 66 -17.85 -0.71 13.25
CA THR A 66 -17.20 -1.25 12.04
C THR A 66 -18.05 -0.98 10.80
N GLY A 67 -17.47 -0.30 9.82
CA GLY A 67 -18.00 -0.15 8.47
C GLY A 67 -17.52 -1.25 7.53
N ARG A 68 -18.23 -1.44 6.42
CA ARG A 68 -17.88 -2.35 5.33
C ARG A 68 -17.80 -1.56 4.03
N ILE A 69 -16.71 -1.71 3.30
CA ILE A 69 -16.46 -0.98 2.06
C ILE A 69 -16.04 -1.92 0.94
N GLU A 70 -16.45 -1.61 -0.29
CA GLU A 70 -16.12 -2.37 -1.50
C GLU A 70 -16.10 -1.44 -2.72
N GLY A 71 -15.53 -1.92 -3.84
CA GLY A 71 -15.67 -1.27 -5.14
C GLY A 71 -14.84 0.00 -5.33
N PHE A 72 -13.62 0.04 -4.80
CA PHE A 72 -12.63 1.11 -5.06
C PHE A 72 -11.44 0.56 -5.86
N THR A 73 -10.87 1.41 -6.70
CA THR A 73 -9.75 1.07 -7.59
C THR A 73 -8.50 1.93 -7.37
N ASN A 74 -8.60 2.92 -6.48
CA ASN A 74 -7.53 3.83 -6.12
C ASN A 74 -7.79 4.43 -4.73
N VAL A 75 -6.79 5.10 -4.16
CA VAL A 75 -6.86 5.66 -2.79
C VAL A 75 -7.94 6.75 -2.67
N LYS A 76 -8.19 7.54 -3.73
CA LYS A 76 -9.23 8.56 -3.72
C LYS A 76 -10.63 7.94 -3.61
N GLU A 77 -10.91 6.89 -4.36
CA GLU A 77 -12.15 6.11 -4.25
C GLU A 77 -12.27 5.40 -2.90
N LEU A 78 -11.16 4.86 -2.37
CA LEU A 78 -11.12 4.28 -1.03
C LEU A 78 -11.59 5.29 0.03
N TYR A 79 -11.03 6.50 0.02
CA TYR A 79 -11.46 7.55 0.94
C TYR A 79 -12.91 7.97 0.72
N GLY A 80 -13.38 8.00 -0.53
CA GLY A 80 -14.80 8.19 -0.83
C GLY A 80 -15.69 7.12 -0.19
N LYS A 81 -15.30 5.84 -0.27
CA LYS A 81 -16.06 4.73 0.30
C LYS A 81 -16.05 4.70 1.82
N ILE A 82 -14.93 5.03 2.44
CA ILE A 82 -14.84 5.20 3.91
C ILE A 82 -15.74 6.37 4.35
N ALA A 83 -15.66 7.50 3.66
CA ALA A 83 -16.46 8.68 3.99
C ALA A 83 -17.96 8.41 3.89
N GLU A 84 -18.39 7.70 2.83
CA GLU A 84 -19.77 7.22 2.66
C GLU A 84 -20.21 6.32 3.82
N ALA A 85 -19.37 5.36 4.23
CA ALA A 85 -19.68 4.41 5.31
C ALA A 85 -19.87 5.09 6.68
N PHE A 86 -19.24 6.23 6.91
CA PHE A 86 -19.29 6.96 8.19
C PHE A 86 -20.05 8.29 8.13
N ASN A 87 -20.65 8.63 6.98
CA ASN A 87 -21.35 9.91 6.77
C ASN A 87 -20.48 11.13 7.13
N ILE A 88 -19.22 11.12 6.66
CA ILE A 88 -18.26 12.23 6.79
C ILE A 88 -17.84 12.72 5.40
N SER A 89 -17.06 13.81 5.32
CA SER A 89 -16.52 14.29 4.06
C SER A 89 -15.20 13.58 3.72
N PRO A 90 -14.92 13.18 2.47
CA PRO A 90 -13.61 12.61 2.11
C PRO A 90 -12.41 13.50 2.48
N PRO A 91 -12.47 14.84 2.31
CA PRO A 91 -11.47 15.78 2.85
C PRO A 91 -11.27 15.77 4.37
N ASP A 92 -12.14 15.12 5.14
CA ASP A 92 -11.92 14.97 6.59
C ASP A 92 -10.94 13.83 6.90
N ILE A 93 -10.72 12.90 5.96
CA ILE A 93 -9.78 11.79 6.13
C ILE A 93 -8.36 12.27 5.82
N LEU A 94 -7.46 12.17 6.79
CA LEU A 94 -6.04 12.49 6.65
C LEU A 94 -5.28 11.35 5.98
N PHE A 95 -5.32 10.15 6.57
CA PHE A 95 -4.64 8.96 6.06
C PHE A 95 -5.27 7.69 6.65
N CYS A 96 -4.77 6.52 6.23
CA CYS A 96 -5.20 5.24 6.77
C CYS A 96 -4.01 4.43 7.27
N THR A 97 -4.22 3.70 8.37
CA THR A 97 -3.33 2.65 8.85
C THR A 97 -4.02 1.29 8.72
N LEU A 98 -3.23 0.23 8.56
CA LEU A 98 -3.71 -1.13 8.43
C LEU A 98 -3.53 -1.88 9.74
N ASN A 99 -4.58 -2.55 10.21
CA ASN A 99 -4.60 -3.41 11.39
C ASN A 99 -4.29 -2.72 12.74
N THR A 100 -4.24 -1.39 12.78
CA THR A 100 -4.04 -0.62 14.01
C THR A 100 -4.75 0.73 13.94
N HIS A 101 -5.40 1.12 15.03
CA HIS A 101 -6.00 2.45 15.22
C HIS A 101 -4.97 3.50 15.69
N LYS A 102 -3.77 3.06 16.09
CA LYS A 102 -2.71 3.96 16.54
C LYS A 102 -2.09 4.66 15.33
N ILE A 103 -1.52 5.84 15.57
CA ILE A 103 -0.67 6.53 14.60
C ILE A 103 0.66 5.77 14.53
N ASP A 104 0.65 4.67 13.78
CA ASP A 104 1.80 3.80 13.55
C ASP A 104 2.19 3.89 12.07
N MET A 105 3.28 4.61 11.79
CA MET A 105 3.73 4.88 10.44
C MET A 105 4.36 3.66 9.75
N GLU A 106 4.66 2.58 10.48
CA GLU A 106 5.05 1.29 9.90
C GLU A 106 3.83 0.53 9.33
N LYS A 107 2.64 0.87 9.82
CA LYS A 107 1.36 0.33 9.35
C LYS A 107 0.58 1.32 8.48
N LEU A 108 1.22 2.39 8.01
CA LEU A 108 0.62 3.34 7.08
C LEU A 108 0.27 2.62 5.77
N LEU A 109 -0.90 2.94 5.20
CA LEU A 109 -1.30 2.43 3.88
C LEU A 109 -0.27 2.86 2.81
N GLY A 110 0.50 1.90 2.30
CA GLY A 110 1.58 2.10 1.33
C GLY A 110 1.28 1.62 -0.10
N GLY A 111 0.00 1.58 -0.50
CA GLY A 111 -0.41 1.11 -1.83
C GLY A 111 -0.65 -0.40 -1.94
N GLN A 112 -0.60 -1.14 -0.84
CA GLN A 112 -1.04 -2.54 -0.76
C GLN A 112 -1.99 -2.73 0.41
N ILE A 113 -3.03 -3.55 0.19
CA ILE A 113 -4.00 -3.92 1.22
C ILE A 113 -4.17 -5.44 1.14
N GLY A 114 -3.75 -6.17 2.17
CA GLY A 114 -4.04 -7.60 2.29
C GLY A 114 -5.55 -7.85 2.30
N LEU A 115 -6.00 -8.94 1.71
CA LEU A 115 -7.44 -9.23 1.57
C LEU A 115 -8.18 -9.36 2.92
N GLU A 116 -7.44 -9.61 4.00
CA GLU A 116 -7.96 -9.73 5.37
C GLU A 116 -7.66 -8.49 6.23
N ASP A 117 -7.02 -7.46 5.66
CA ASP A 117 -6.62 -6.28 6.42
C ASP A 117 -7.83 -5.46 6.89
N PHE A 118 -7.67 -4.90 8.08
CA PHE A 118 -8.60 -3.97 8.68
C PHE A 118 -8.10 -2.53 8.51
N ILE A 119 -8.92 -1.64 7.94
CA ILE A 119 -8.51 -0.28 7.60
C ILE A 119 -8.96 0.71 8.68
N PHE A 120 -8.02 1.40 9.31
CA PHE A 120 -8.30 2.47 10.26
C PHE A 120 -8.09 3.83 9.62
N ALA A 121 -9.16 4.62 9.51
CA ALA A 121 -9.14 5.94 8.91
C ALA A 121 -8.89 7.01 9.99
N HIS A 122 -7.80 7.76 9.83
CA HIS A 122 -7.43 8.88 10.69
C HIS A 122 -8.05 10.15 10.10
N ILE A 123 -8.89 10.84 10.88
CA ILE A 123 -9.58 12.05 10.43
C ILE A 123 -8.98 13.31 11.06
N LYS A 124 -9.27 14.47 10.45
CA LYS A 124 -8.88 15.79 10.96
C LYS A 124 -9.38 16.01 12.38
N GLY A 125 -8.46 16.37 13.26
CA GLY A 125 -8.73 16.78 14.64
C GLY A 125 -8.34 18.23 14.86
N ILE A 126 -7.43 18.46 15.81
CA ILE A 126 -7.08 19.79 16.31
C ILE A 126 -6.22 20.54 15.29
N LYS A 127 -6.60 21.78 15.00
CA LYS A 127 -5.75 22.72 14.24
C LYS A 127 -4.74 23.39 15.16
N LYS A 128 -3.48 23.46 14.72
CA LYS A 128 -2.36 24.05 15.43
C LYS A 128 -1.68 25.08 14.54
N GLU A 129 -1.22 26.17 15.12
CA GLU A 129 -0.36 27.15 14.44
C GLU A 129 0.91 27.28 15.28
N VAL A 130 2.06 27.04 14.65
CA VAL A 130 3.36 27.02 15.33
C VAL A 130 4.35 27.90 14.59
N GLU A 131 5.13 28.66 15.35
CA GLU A 131 6.30 29.37 14.85
C GLU A 131 7.54 28.51 15.10
N VAL A 132 8.37 28.35 14.07
CA VAL A 132 9.58 27.54 14.13
C VAL A 132 10.76 28.39 13.70
N TYR A 133 11.80 28.46 14.53
CA TYR A 133 13.06 29.10 14.17
C TYR A 133 13.98 28.10 13.46
N LYS A 134 14.29 28.34 12.18
CA LYS A 134 15.13 27.46 11.37
C LYS A 134 16.62 27.66 11.66
N SER A 135 17.14 27.01 12.70
CA SER A 135 18.55 27.09 13.12
C SER A 135 19.51 26.26 12.24
N GLU A 136 19.02 25.17 11.65
CA GLU A 136 19.75 24.26 10.74
C GLU A 136 19.17 24.29 9.31
N ASP A 137 19.93 23.79 8.34
CA ASP A 137 19.45 23.66 6.95
C ASP A 137 18.29 22.65 6.85
N ALA A 138 18.36 21.57 7.62
CA ALA A 138 17.34 20.53 7.70
C ALA A 138 16.54 20.65 9.01
N LEU A 139 15.22 20.57 8.93
CA LEU A 139 14.35 20.60 10.10
C LEU A 139 14.31 19.28 10.87
N GLY A 140 14.77 18.18 10.25
CA GLY A 140 14.63 16.81 10.78
C GLY A 140 13.23 16.24 10.64
N LEU A 141 12.46 16.70 9.66
CA LEU A 141 11.15 16.15 9.30
C LEU A 141 11.29 15.20 8.12
N THR A 142 10.60 14.07 8.19
CA THR A 142 10.37 13.19 7.03
C THR A 142 8.91 13.31 6.63
N ILE A 143 8.66 13.73 5.39
CA ILE A 143 7.30 14.01 4.89
C ILE A 143 6.81 12.85 4.03
N THR A 144 5.52 12.54 4.15
CA THR A 144 4.81 11.61 3.26
C THR A 144 3.46 12.23 2.89
N ASP A 145 2.71 11.60 1.98
CA ASP A 145 1.34 12.03 1.69
C ASP A 145 0.39 10.84 1.55
N ASN A 146 -0.89 11.16 1.49
CA ASN A 146 -1.97 10.19 1.40
C ASN A 146 -2.39 9.86 -0.05
N GLY A 147 -1.63 10.32 -1.06
CA GLY A 147 -2.00 10.20 -2.47
C GLY A 147 -3.29 10.94 -2.87
N ALA A 148 -3.88 11.74 -1.96
CA ALA A 148 -5.15 12.45 -2.15
C ALA A 148 -5.04 13.94 -1.77
N GLY A 149 -3.82 14.49 -1.74
CA GLY A 149 -3.55 15.92 -1.59
C GLY A 149 -3.21 16.37 -0.17
N TYR A 150 -3.00 15.46 0.79
CA TYR A 150 -2.55 15.81 2.14
C TYR A 150 -1.17 15.25 2.43
N ALA A 151 -0.20 16.16 2.58
CA ALA A 151 1.13 15.85 3.08
C ALA A 151 1.17 15.92 4.62
N PHE A 152 1.82 14.97 5.27
CA PHE A 152 1.89 14.88 6.73
C PHE A 152 3.24 14.36 7.20
N ILE A 153 3.52 14.57 8.48
CA ILE A 153 4.80 14.22 9.11
C ILE A 153 4.82 12.73 9.40
N LYS A 154 5.69 11.97 8.72
CA LYS A 154 5.89 10.53 8.97
C LYS A 154 6.90 10.28 10.09
N ARG A 155 7.92 11.11 10.19
CA ARG A 155 8.99 10.98 11.19
C ARG A 155 9.51 12.34 11.62
N ILE A 156 9.96 12.41 12.86
CA ILE A 156 10.73 13.52 13.42
C ILE A 156 12.04 12.93 13.93
N ARG A 157 13.17 13.48 13.47
CA ARG A 157 14.51 13.07 13.92
C ARG A 157 14.74 13.59 15.35
N GLU A 158 15.12 12.72 16.27
CA GLU A 158 15.48 13.12 17.64
C GLU A 158 16.61 14.17 17.64
N GLY A 159 16.48 15.19 18.49
CA GLY A 159 17.45 16.28 18.59
C GLY A 159 17.49 17.21 17.39
N SER A 160 16.50 17.16 16.50
CA SER A 160 16.37 18.11 15.38
C SER A 160 15.58 19.37 15.75
N VAL A 161 15.65 20.38 14.89
CA VAL A 161 14.86 21.62 15.01
C VAL A 161 13.38 21.33 15.23
N ALA A 162 12.81 20.36 14.50
CA ALA A 162 11.41 20.00 14.65
C ALA A 162 11.12 19.25 15.96
N ASP A 163 12.06 18.44 16.46
CA ASP A 163 11.90 17.75 17.74
C ASP A 163 11.93 18.72 18.93
N GLU A 164 12.66 19.84 18.83
CA GLU A 164 12.63 20.88 19.86
C GLU A 164 11.25 21.55 19.99
N VAL A 165 10.46 21.60 18.91
CA VAL A 165 9.11 22.16 18.89
C VAL A 165 8.08 21.08 19.26
N LYS A 166 7.92 20.83 20.56
CA LYS A 166 7.10 19.73 21.11
C LYS A 166 5.60 19.71 20.73
N VAL A 167 5.10 20.77 20.11
CA VAL A 167 3.72 20.84 19.59
C VAL A 167 3.58 20.13 18.24
N ILE A 168 4.69 19.97 17.50
CA ILE A 168 4.76 19.23 16.23
C ILE A 168 4.83 17.74 16.54
N CYS A 169 3.92 16.96 15.95
CA CYS A 169 3.80 15.53 16.20
C CYS A 169 3.84 14.74 14.89
N VAL A 170 4.27 13.47 14.97
CA VAL A 170 4.08 12.50 13.89
C VAL A 170 2.58 12.32 13.63
N GLY A 171 2.21 12.31 12.35
CA GLY A 171 0.83 12.28 11.88
C GLY A 171 0.22 13.65 11.58
N ASP A 172 0.85 14.75 12.00
CA ASP A 172 0.33 16.09 11.69
C ASP A 172 0.31 16.35 10.18
N HIS A 173 -0.86 16.70 9.66
CA HIS A 173 -1.01 17.21 8.30
C HIS A 173 -0.57 18.67 8.22
N ILE A 174 0.29 18.99 7.25
CA ILE A 174 0.74 20.35 7.00
C ILE A 174 -0.30 21.03 6.09
N GLU A 175 -1.08 21.96 6.64
CA GLU A 175 -2.10 22.71 5.87
C GLU A 175 -1.49 23.94 5.20
N CYS A 176 -0.63 24.67 5.91
CA CYS A 176 0.06 25.86 5.38
C CYS A 176 1.52 25.98 5.82
N ILE A 177 2.33 26.62 4.98
CA ILE A 177 3.69 27.10 5.28
C ILE A 177 3.72 28.61 5.01
N ASN A 178 4.06 29.43 6.02
CA ASN A 178 4.06 30.90 5.91
C ASN A 178 2.75 31.48 5.33
N GLY A 179 1.61 30.94 5.76
CA GLY A 179 0.28 31.33 5.29
C GLY A 179 -0.09 30.82 3.89
N ARG A 180 0.85 30.26 3.11
CA ARG A 180 0.55 29.61 1.83
C ARG A 180 -0.08 28.26 2.08
N ASN A 181 -1.30 28.06 1.61
CA ASN A 181 -1.99 26.78 1.62
C ASN A 181 -1.26 25.80 0.67
N ILE A 182 -0.94 24.60 1.17
CA ILE A 182 -0.24 23.55 0.42
C ILE A 182 -1.10 22.30 0.19
N VAL A 183 -2.41 22.35 0.50
CA VAL A 183 -3.35 21.27 0.17
C VAL A 183 -3.34 21.02 -1.34
N GLY A 184 -3.22 19.76 -1.73
CA GLY A 184 -3.06 19.31 -3.11
C GLY A 184 -1.61 19.18 -3.56
N THR A 185 -0.66 19.72 -2.81
CA THR A 185 0.78 19.59 -3.07
C THR A 185 1.29 18.22 -2.61
N ARG A 186 2.12 17.57 -3.44
CA ARG A 186 2.73 16.27 -3.12
C ARG A 186 3.83 16.42 -2.07
N HIS A 187 4.07 15.35 -1.32
CA HIS A 187 5.04 15.33 -0.21
C HIS A 187 6.45 15.80 -0.59
N TYR A 188 6.94 15.49 -1.79
CA TYR A 188 8.26 15.90 -2.27
C TYR A 188 8.38 17.42 -2.47
N GLU A 189 7.33 18.06 -2.97
CA GLU A 189 7.30 19.52 -3.09
C GLU A 189 7.20 20.17 -1.71
N VAL A 190 6.41 19.61 -0.79
CA VAL A 190 6.32 20.10 0.60
C VAL A 190 7.67 19.99 1.31
N ALA A 191 8.35 18.84 1.18
CA ALA A 191 9.69 18.64 1.75
C ALA A 191 10.70 19.63 1.17
N ARG A 192 10.67 19.85 -0.15
CA ARG A 192 11.50 20.87 -0.80
C ARG A 192 11.18 22.28 -0.31
N MET A 193 9.90 22.66 -0.20
CA MET A 193 9.50 23.97 0.33
C MET A 193 10.05 24.22 1.74
N LEU A 194 10.02 23.21 2.62
CA LEU A 194 10.58 23.29 3.97
C LEU A 194 12.12 23.39 3.95
N LYS A 195 12.78 22.64 3.06
CA LYS A 195 14.23 22.69 2.87
C LYS A 195 14.69 24.04 2.32
N ASP A 196 13.94 24.64 1.42
CA ASP A 196 14.26 25.92 0.75
C ASP A 196 13.97 27.15 1.63
N LEU A 197 13.32 26.99 2.79
CA LEU A 197 13.12 28.09 3.74
C LEU A 197 14.46 28.72 4.17
N PRO A 198 14.57 30.05 4.31
CA PRO A 198 15.81 30.70 4.72
C PRO A 198 16.26 30.27 6.11
N ARG A 199 17.53 29.89 6.25
CA ARG A 199 18.14 29.62 7.56
C ARG A 199 18.22 30.90 8.41
N ASN A 200 18.21 30.73 9.73
CA ASN A 200 18.20 31.79 10.73
C ASN A 200 16.97 32.71 10.64
N THR A 201 15.85 32.18 10.18
CA THR A 201 14.57 32.90 10.15
C THR A 201 13.47 32.07 10.80
N THR A 202 12.47 32.77 11.32
CA THR A 202 11.25 32.13 11.82
C THR A 202 10.26 31.97 10.67
N PHE A 203 9.61 30.81 10.62
CA PHE A 203 8.50 30.55 9.70
C PHE A 203 7.31 29.96 10.47
N THR A 204 6.13 30.04 9.87
CA THR A 204 4.89 29.54 10.48
C THR A 204 4.40 28.28 9.78
N LEU A 205 3.93 27.31 10.57
CA LEU A 205 3.23 26.14 10.08
C LEU A 205 1.80 26.13 10.64
N LYS A 206 0.82 25.88 9.76
CA LYS A 206 -0.52 25.48 10.17
C LYS A 206 -0.63 23.98 10.01
N LEU A 207 -0.85 23.29 11.12
CA LEU A 207 -0.89 21.84 11.21
C LEU A 207 -2.30 21.37 11.61
N ILE A 208 -2.69 20.19 11.16
CA ILE A 208 -3.89 19.51 11.63
C ILE A 208 -3.50 18.16 12.20
N GLU A 209 -3.68 17.99 13.50
CA GLU A 209 -3.44 16.74 14.20
C GLU A 209 -4.55 15.73 13.89
N PRO A 210 -4.24 14.44 13.70
CA PRO A 210 -5.26 13.40 13.64
C PRO A 210 -6.10 13.36 14.90
N MET A 211 -7.41 13.17 14.77
CA MET A 211 -8.27 12.97 15.93
C MET A 211 -7.84 11.71 16.68
N LYS A 212 -7.46 11.87 17.95
CA LYS A 212 -7.08 10.76 18.83
C LYS A 212 -8.31 10.20 19.53
N ALA A 213 -8.32 8.89 19.78
CA ALA A 213 -9.31 8.29 20.65
C ALA A 213 -9.18 8.90 22.05
N PHE A 214 -10.30 9.21 22.70
CA PHE A 214 -10.28 9.58 24.12
C PHE A 214 -9.79 8.37 24.92
N GLU A 215 -8.63 8.48 25.58
CA GLU A 215 -8.06 7.43 26.44
C GLU A 215 -8.94 7.07 27.66
N MET A 216 -10.10 7.71 27.84
CA MET A 216 -10.96 7.57 29.01
C MET A 216 -12.02 6.45 28.94
N LEU A 217 -12.10 5.69 27.85
CA LEU A 217 -12.99 4.53 27.76
C LEU A 217 -12.28 3.37 27.10
N GLU A 218 -11.37 2.70 27.83
CA GLU A 218 -11.01 1.32 27.51
C GLU A 218 -12.31 0.48 27.45
N PRO A 219 -12.69 -0.07 26.29
CA PRO A 219 -13.77 -1.04 26.25
C PRO A 219 -13.27 -2.29 26.96
N ARG A 220 -13.89 -2.61 28.11
CA ARG A 220 -13.80 -3.94 28.74
C ARG A 220 -14.51 -4.96 27.85
N SER A 221 -13.92 -5.26 26.70
CA SER A 221 -14.29 -6.42 25.89
C SER A 221 -13.03 -7.21 25.67
N LYS A 222 -12.91 -8.30 26.44
CA LYS A 222 -12.11 -9.47 26.07
C LYS A 222 -12.65 -10.01 24.74
N GLY A 223 -12.29 -9.34 23.64
CA GLY A 223 -12.41 -9.89 22.30
C GLY A 223 -11.34 -10.96 22.15
N GLY A 224 -11.77 -12.17 21.82
CA GLY A 224 -10.88 -13.32 21.68
C GLY A 224 -9.70 -13.01 20.76
N LYS A 225 -8.51 -13.48 21.14
CA LYS A 225 -7.35 -13.52 20.26
C LYS A 225 -7.79 -14.14 18.92
N PRO A 226 -7.52 -13.51 17.76
CA PRO A 226 -7.49 -14.29 16.53
C PRO A 226 -6.39 -15.34 16.73
N GLY A 227 -6.75 -16.60 16.51
CA GLY A 227 -5.85 -17.72 16.71
C GLY A 227 -4.55 -17.50 15.95
N ASN A 228 -3.43 -17.63 16.66
CA ASN A 228 -2.13 -17.77 16.05
C ASN A 228 -2.07 -19.16 15.41
N ASP A 229 -2.69 -19.31 14.24
CA ASP A 229 -2.48 -20.49 13.41
C ASP A 229 -1.21 -20.29 12.61
N ASN A 230 -0.19 -20.98 13.09
CA ASN A 230 1.05 -21.25 12.40
C ASN A 230 0.73 -22.00 11.09
N LYS A 231 0.39 -21.27 10.02
CA LYS A 231 0.22 -21.81 8.67
C LYS A 231 1.40 -21.39 7.81
N ILE A 232 2.37 -22.29 7.76
CA ILE A 232 3.32 -22.39 6.67
C ILE A 232 2.52 -22.79 5.43
N GLY A 233 2.46 -21.91 4.41
CA GLY A 233 1.94 -22.29 3.08
C GLY A 233 1.31 -21.18 2.25
N THR A 234 2.07 -20.69 1.26
CA THR A 234 1.68 -20.35 -0.12
C THR A 234 0.51 -19.36 -0.35
N GLY A 235 0.86 -18.12 -0.67
CA GLY A 235 0.05 -17.21 -1.51
C GLY A 235 -1.03 -16.42 -0.78
N ARG A 236 -0.65 -15.48 0.09
CA ARG A 236 -1.56 -14.41 0.51
C ARG A 236 -1.65 -13.42 -0.65
N SER A 237 -2.85 -13.23 -1.21
CA SER A 237 -3.07 -12.19 -2.21
C SER A 237 -3.24 -10.82 -1.53
N THR A 238 -2.86 -9.77 -2.24
CA THR A 238 -3.01 -8.37 -1.83
C THR A 238 -3.70 -7.57 -2.93
N LEU A 239 -4.45 -6.55 -2.55
CA LEU A 239 -4.95 -5.54 -3.45
C LEU A 239 -3.88 -4.45 -3.61
N ARG A 240 -3.28 -4.37 -4.79
CA ARG A 240 -2.30 -3.34 -5.17
C ARG A 240 -3.05 -2.10 -5.67
N LEU A 241 -2.91 -0.99 -4.96
CA LEU A 241 -3.35 0.34 -5.36
C LEU A 241 -2.17 1.09 -5.98
N ARG A 242 -2.22 1.34 -7.29
CA ARG A 242 -1.17 2.03 -8.04
C ARG A 242 -1.51 3.52 -8.17
N SER A 243 -0.49 4.38 -8.17
CA SER A 243 -0.64 5.81 -8.48
C SER A 243 -1.01 6.04 -9.94
N LYS A 244 -0.51 5.19 -10.84
CA LYS A 244 -0.85 5.15 -12.27
C LYS A 244 -1.44 3.78 -12.64
N GLY A 245 -2.72 3.76 -13.00
CA GLY A 245 -3.42 2.55 -13.46
C GLY A 245 -4.47 2.00 -12.48
N PRO A 246 -5.23 0.97 -12.87
CA PRO A 246 -6.27 0.36 -12.04
C PRO A 246 -5.68 -0.52 -10.93
N ALA A 247 -6.41 -0.69 -9.84
CA ALA A 247 -6.06 -1.67 -8.81
C ALA A 247 -6.08 -3.11 -9.34
N THR A 248 -5.12 -3.90 -8.89
CA THR A 248 -4.91 -5.30 -9.29
C THR A 248 -4.81 -6.19 -8.06
N VAL A 249 -5.29 -7.43 -8.16
CA VAL A 249 -5.04 -8.46 -7.14
C VAL A 249 -3.75 -9.15 -7.53
N GLU A 250 -2.75 -9.07 -6.66
CA GLU A 250 -1.41 -9.60 -6.87
C GLU A 250 -1.03 -10.49 -5.70
N ASP A 251 -0.03 -11.35 -5.89
CA ASP A 251 0.58 -12.05 -4.76
C ASP A 251 1.30 -11.02 -3.87
N GLU A 252 1.34 -11.29 -2.56
CA GLU A 252 2.14 -10.50 -1.62
C GLU A 252 3.60 -10.42 -2.11
N PRO A 253 4.26 -9.24 -2.00
CA PRO A 253 5.66 -9.10 -2.37
C PRO A 253 6.50 -10.17 -1.73
N THR A 254 7.50 -10.65 -2.46
CA THR A 254 8.46 -11.58 -1.86
C THR A 254 9.24 -10.85 -0.74
N GLU A 255 9.74 -11.57 0.26
CA GLU A 255 10.60 -10.96 1.32
C GLU A 255 11.76 -10.14 0.72
N PHE A 256 12.22 -10.57 -0.45
CA PHE A 256 13.18 -9.88 -1.27
C PHE A 256 12.69 -8.50 -1.75
N ASP A 257 11.48 -8.45 -2.31
CA ASP A 257 10.90 -7.22 -2.84
C ASP A 257 10.66 -6.26 -1.67
N GLU A 258 10.18 -6.75 -0.54
CA GLU A 258 10.00 -5.94 0.68
C GLU A 258 11.31 -5.29 1.15
N LYS A 259 12.41 -6.06 1.17
CA LYS A 259 13.73 -5.52 1.54
C LYS A 259 14.23 -4.49 0.52
N ALA A 260 14.05 -4.74 -0.77
CA ALA A 260 14.41 -3.79 -1.82
C ALA A 260 13.62 -2.49 -1.69
N ILE A 261 12.29 -2.60 -1.52
CA ILE A 261 11.38 -1.46 -1.33
C ILE A 261 11.80 -0.65 -0.12
N LYS A 262 12.07 -1.31 1.01
CA LYS A 262 12.53 -0.62 2.23
C LYS A 262 13.84 0.13 2.00
N LYS A 263 14.83 -0.48 1.32
CA LYS A 263 16.09 0.20 1.01
C LYS A 263 15.89 1.42 0.10
N VAL A 264 15.02 1.32 -0.89
CA VAL A 264 14.69 2.45 -1.78
C VAL A 264 13.96 3.55 -0.99
N ASP A 265 13.03 3.20 -0.10
CA ASP A 265 12.33 4.15 0.78
C ASP A 265 13.29 4.86 1.75
N ASP A 266 14.32 4.15 2.24
CA ASP A 266 15.39 4.74 3.05
C ASP A 266 16.30 5.71 2.25
N LEU A 267 16.54 5.42 0.95
CA LEU A 267 17.23 6.35 0.05
C LEU A 267 16.38 7.60 -0.25
N LEU A 268 15.05 7.46 -0.41
CA LEU A 268 14.16 8.60 -0.56
C LEU A 268 14.22 9.53 0.67
N GLU A 269 14.32 8.94 1.86
CA GLU A 269 14.44 9.71 3.09
C GLU A 269 15.78 10.44 3.18
N SER A 270 16.88 9.78 2.85
CA SER A 270 18.21 10.37 2.96
C SER A 270 18.46 11.48 1.95
N TYR A 271 18.01 11.31 0.69
CA TYR A 271 18.25 12.29 -0.37
C TYR A 271 17.22 13.42 -0.39
N MET A 272 15.95 13.11 -0.13
CA MET A 272 14.82 14.02 -0.37
C MET A 272 14.04 14.38 0.89
N GLY A 273 14.28 13.71 2.03
CA GLY A 273 13.51 13.94 3.26
C GLY A 273 12.07 13.44 3.16
N ILE A 274 11.82 12.44 2.30
CA ILE A 274 10.50 11.89 2.06
C ILE A 274 10.47 10.39 2.20
N ARG A 275 9.28 9.84 2.47
CA ARG A 275 9.03 8.40 2.40
C ARG A 275 7.75 8.18 1.61
N ASP A 276 7.81 7.33 0.60
CA ASP A 276 6.68 6.94 -0.22
C ASP A 276 6.87 5.48 -0.66
N THR A 277 6.19 4.59 0.06
CA THR A 277 6.30 3.15 -0.16
C THR A 277 5.73 2.72 -1.52
N GLU A 278 4.75 3.45 -2.06
CA GLU A 278 4.18 3.15 -3.37
C GLU A 278 5.15 3.56 -4.48
N LEU A 279 5.78 4.72 -4.35
CA LEU A 279 6.84 5.18 -5.23
C LEU A 279 8.04 4.22 -5.20
N ALA A 280 8.49 3.83 -4.00
CA ALA A 280 9.59 2.88 -3.83
C ALA A 280 9.27 1.51 -4.46
N ALA A 281 8.04 1.00 -4.30
CA ALA A 281 7.59 -0.21 -4.96
C ALA A 281 7.59 -0.08 -6.49
N THR A 282 7.10 1.04 -7.02
CA THR A 282 7.15 1.31 -8.46
C THR A 282 8.60 1.35 -8.98
N MET A 283 9.54 1.95 -8.24
CA MET A 283 10.97 1.96 -8.60
C MET A 283 11.57 0.55 -8.66
N VAL A 284 11.27 -0.30 -7.68
CA VAL A 284 11.73 -1.70 -7.64
C VAL A 284 11.15 -2.50 -8.80
N GLU A 285 9.87 -2.32 -9.10
CA GLU A 285 9.19 -2.95 -10.25
C GLU A 285 9.82 -2.53 -11.58
N VAL A 286 10.05 -1.22 -11.79
CA VAL A 286 10.69 -0.69 -13.02
C VAL A 286 12.10 -1.26 -13.19
N GLY A 287 12.86 -1.43 -12.11
CA GLY A 287 14.22 -1.96 -12.13
C GLY A 287 14.34 -3.49 -12.23
N ARG A 288 13.23 -4.23 -12.13
CA ARG A 288 13.25 -5.70 -12.08
C ARG A 288 13.83 -6.33 -13.34
N ASP A 289 13.46 -5.82 -14.50
CA ASP A 289 13.81 -6.42 -15.80
C ASP A 289 14.95 -5.69 -16.55
N LYS A 290 15.52 -4.65 -15.93
CA LYS A 290 16.62 -3.87 -16.51
C LYS A 290 17.96 -4.55 -16.27
N LYS A 291 18.91 -4.35 -17.18
CA LYS A 291 20.22 -5.03 -17.15
C LYS A 291 21.37 -4.13 -16.74
N ASN A 292 21.23 -2.82 -16.88
CA ASN A 292 22.27 -1.84 -16.60
C ASN A 292 21.65 -0.54 -16.03
N PRO A 293 22.47 0.31 -15.39
CA PRO A 293 22.00 1.58 -14.81
C PRO A 293 21.35 2.52 -15.83
N ASP A 294 21.84 2.56 -17.07
CA ASP A 294 21.33 3.47 -18.10
C ASP A 294 19.91 3.08 -18.55
N GLU A 295 19.66 1.79 -18.80
CA GLU A 295 18.33 1.25 -19.07
C GLU A 295 17.35 1.50 -17.92
N PHE A 296 17.85 1.45 -16.67
CA PHE A 296 17.05 1.77 -15.50
C PHE A 296 16.73 3.26 -15.42
N ALA A 297 17.71 4.13 -15.59
CA ALA A 297 17.53 5.58 -15.59
C ALA A 297 16.52 6.03 -16.65
N MET A 298 16.63 5.51 -17.87
CA MET A 298 15.68 5.81 -18.95
C MET A 298 14.25 5.37 -18.61
N ALA A 299 14.08 4.18 -18.04
CA ALA A 299 12.75 3.67 -17.67
C ALA A 299 12.16 4.40 -16.46
N LEU A 300 13.01 4.83 -15.54
CA LEU A 300 12.63 5.64 -14.39
C LEU A 300 12.16 7.02 -14.85
N ASP A 301 12.86 7.66 -15.78
CA ASP A 301 12.46 8.96 -16.36
C ASP A 301 11.14 8.86 -17.13
N GLU A 302 10.94 7.80 -17.91
CA GLU A 302 9.67 7.54 -18.61
C GLU A 302 8.49 7.40 -17.64
N SER A 303 8.71 6.75 -16.49
CA SER A 303 7.66 6.45 -15.52
C SER A 303 7.43 7.56 -14.49
N LEU A 304 8.50 8.25 -14.09
CA LEU A 304 8.62 9.12 -12.91
C LEU A 304 9.45 10.40 -13.16
N GLY A 305 9.60 10.83 -14.42
CA GLY A 305 10.41 12.01 -14.78
C GLY A 305 9.99 13.32 -14.09
N ASP A 306 8.74 13.43 -13.65
CA ASP A 306 8.23 14.59 -12.89
C ASP A 306 9.00 14.85 -11.58
N PHE A 307 9.68 13.84 -11.04
CA PHE A 307 10.43 13.93 -9.78
C PHE A 307 11.84 14.50 -9.94
N ALA A 308 12.40 14.49 -11.17
CA ALA A 308 13.76 14.96 -11.48
C ALA A 308 14.82 14.44 -10.49
N PHE A 309 14.95 13.11 -10.38
CA PHE A 309 15.90 12.48 -9.46
C PHE A 309 17.36 12.79 -9.82
N PRO A 310 18.25 13.05 -8.83
CA PRO A 310 19.69 13.16 -9.08
C PRO A 310 20.30 11.86 -9.60
N ASP A 311 21.30 11.93 -10.48
CA ASP A 311 21.97 10.75 -11.06
C ASP A 311 22.56 9.82 -9.98
N GLU A 312 23.14 10.40 -8.91
CA GLU A 312 23.66 9.64 -7.77
C GLU A 312 22.57 8.81 -7.08
N PHE A 313 21.38 9.38 -6.91
CA PHE A 313 20.24 8.68 -6.34
C PHE A 313 19.79 7.52 -7.24
N VAL A 314 19.71 7.75 -8.57
CA VAL A 314 19.32 6.71 -9.52
C VAL A 314 20.32 5.54 -9.49
N PHE A 315 21.61 5.84 -9.38
CA PHE A 315 22.66 4.83 -9.26
C PHE A 315 22.56 4.04 -7.95
N ASP A 316 22.32 4.71 -6.81
CA ASP A 316 22.16 4.07 -5.51
C ASP A 316 20.90 3.17 -5.47
N VAL A 317 19.79 3.61 -6.06
CA VAL A 317 18.56 2.80 -6.20
C VAL A 317 18.83 1.56 -7.04
N TRP A 318 19.53 1.71 -8.18
CA TRP A 318 19.94 0.57 -8.99
C TRP A 318 20.81 -0.42 -8.19
N GLY A 319 21.77 0.10 -7.42
CA GLY A 319 22.60 -0.69 -6.51
C GLY A 319 21.75 -1.44 -5.47
N ALA A 320 20.80 -0.78 -4.83
CA ALA A 320 19.92 -1.37 -3.83
C ALA A 320 19.07 -2.51 -4.39
N ILE A 321 18.51 -2.34 -5.59
CA ILE A 321 17.75 -3.37 -6.31
C ILE A 321 18.67 -4.53 -6.72
N GLY A 322 19.89 -4.24 -7.19
CA GLY A 322 20.89 -5.24 -7.57
C GLY A 322 21.39 -6.08 -6.39
N ASP A 323 21.63 -5.45 -5.25
CA ASP A 323 22.02 -6.13 -4.01
C ASP A 323 20.91 -7.02 -3.49
N ALA A 324 19.65 -6.56 -3.59
CA ALA A 324 18.50 -7.41 -3.38
C ALA A 324 18.62 -8.65 -4.25
N LYS A 325 18.72 -8.49 -5.59
CA LYS A 325 18.80 -9.57 -6.61
C LYS A 325 19.81 -10.67 -6.26
N GLN A 326 20.90 -10.30 -5.61
CA GLN A 326 22.01 -11.19 -5.28
C GLN A 326 21.94 -11.75 -3.84
N GLY A 327 20.88 -11.45 -3.08
CA GLY A 327 20.70 -11.90 -1.70
C GLY A 327 21.69 -11.27 -0.72
N ARG A 328 22.23 -10.09 -1.04
CA ARG A 328 23.26 -9.41 -0.24
C ARG A 328 22.68 -8.44 0.80
N ILE A 329 21.38 -8.55 1.12
CA ILE A 329 20.62 -7.57 1.91
C ILE A 329 19.75 -8.19 3.00
#